data_AF-A0A645JHH6-F1
#
_entry.id   AF-A0A645JHH6-F1
#
_cell.length_a   1.000
_cell.length_b   1.000
_cell.length_c   1.000
_cell.angle_alpha   90.00
_cell.angle_beta   90.00
_cell.angle_gamma   90.00
#
_symmetry.space_group_name_H-M   'P 1'
#
loop_
_entity.id
_entity.type
_entity.pdbx_description
1 polymer ?
#
loop_
_entity_poly.entity_id
_entity_poly.type
_entity_poly.pdbx_seq_one_letter_code
_entity_poly.pdbx_strand_id
1 'polypeptide(L)'
;MRKILTGKEVMKIICQIPKMKQEYIEDDKRRKEDHRAILREGHPEHLAKLLKSLYAKKAERIIDGKKLPMADEVDMHTAEKVLYEEFALALDMQPNEIEEFIAENMEGA
;
A
#
# COMPACT_ATOMS: atom_id res chain seq x y z
N MET A 1 -6.02 9.18 20.02
CA MET A 1 -4.83 8.35 19.80
C MET A 1 -5.27 7.09 19.09
N ARG A 2 -4.64 6.76 17.95
CA ARG A 2 -4.87 5.49 17.26
C ARG A 2 -4.25 4.37 18.09
N LYS A 3 -4.88 3.18 18.14
CA LYS A 3 -4.24 2.01 18.72
C LYS A 3 -3.20 1.49 17.73
N ILE A 4 -2.02 1.15 18.25
CA ILE A 4 -0.99 0.45 17.49
C ILE A 4 -1.58 -0.89 17.04
N LEU A 5 -1.32 -1.28 15.79
CA LEU A 5 -1.73 -2.58 15.28
C LEU A 5 -1.04 -3.70 16.08
N THR A 6 -1.78 -4.78 16.31
CA THR A 6 -1.19 -6.05 16.74
C THR A 6 -0.68 -6.81 15.53
N GLY A 7 0.33 -7.68 15.70
CA GLY A 7 0.79 -8.57 14.63
C GLY A 7 -0.35 -9.39 13.99
N LYS A 8 -1.37 -9.79 14.76
CA LYS A 8 -2.57 -10.47 14.22
C LYS A 8 -3.38 -9.59 13.27
N GLU A 9 -3.52 -8.31 13.57
CA GLU A 9 -4.21 -7.35 12.69
C GLU A 9 -3.40 -7.09 11.43
N VAL A 10 -2.07 -6.96 11.53
CA VAL A 10 -1.18 -6.86 10.37
C VAL A 10 -1.34 -8.07 9.45
N MET A 11 -1.27 -9.29 9.99
CA MET A 11 -1.47 -10.52 9.22
C MET A 11 -2.84 -10.56 8.53
N LYS A 12 -3.89 -10.13 9.24
CA LYS A 12 -5.23 -10.04 8.65
C LYS A 12 -5.25 -9.09 7.45
N ILE A 13 -4.60 -7.93 7.55
CA ILE A 13 -4.52 -6.97 6.44
C ILE A 13 -3.78 -7.61 5.26
N ILE A 14 -2.61 -8.19 5.49
CA ILE A 14 -1.78 -8.82 4.44
C ILE A 14 -2.57 -9.89 3.70
N CYS A 15 -3.21 -10.82 4.42
CA CYS A 15 -4.05 -11.87 3.82
C CYS A 15 -5.27 -11.33 3.06
N GLN A 16 -5.70 -10.10 3.34
CA GLN A 16 -6.80 -9.44 2.64
C GLN A 16 -6.33 -8.69 1.39
N ILE A 17 -5.06 -8.27 1.28
CA ILE A 17 -4.55 -7.51 0.13
C ILE A 17 -4.93 -8.17 -1.21
N PRO A 18 -4.70 -9.47 -1.45
CA PRO A 18 -5.08 -10.11 -2.72
C PRO A 18 -6.59 -10.01 -3.04
N LYS A 19 -7.44 -9.93 -2.02
CA LYS A 19 -8.91 -9.85 -2.14
C LYS A 19 -9.44 -8.41 -2.21
N MET A 20 -8.64 -7.41 -1.84
CA MET A 20 -9.05 -6.00 -1.90
C MET A 20 -9.39 -5.60 -3.34
N LYS A 21 -10.48 -4.87 -3.51
CA LYS A 21 -10.85 -4.37 -4.84
C LYS A 21 -9.82 -3.35 -5.32
N GLN A 22 -9.26 -3.59 -6.49
CA GLN A 22 -8.39 -2.65 -7.18
C GLN A 22 -9.24 -1.58 -7.87
N GLU A 23 -8.98 -0.31 -7.58
CA GLU A 23 -9.66 0.81 -8.21
C GLU A 23 -8.64 1.90 -8.54
N TYR A 24 -8.39 2.13 -9.83
CA TYR A 24 -7.60 3.28 -10.29
C TYR A 24 -8.54 4.39 -10.77
N ILE A 25 -8.38 5.60 -10.21
CA ILE A 25 -9.20 6.75 -10.58
C ILE A 25 -8.57 7.43 -11.81
N GLU A 26 -9.24 7.39 -12.96
CA GLU A 26 -8.74 7.99 -14.19
C GLU A 26 -8.69 9.54 -14.16
N ASP A 27 -9.58 10.18 -13.39
CA ASP A 27 -9.53 11.63 -13.19
C ASP A 27 -8.35 12.00 -12.28
N ASP A 28 -7.34 12.65 -12.86
CA ASP A 28 -6.10 13.05 -12.18
C ASP A 28 -6.32 13.95 -10.95
N LYS A 29 -7.27 14.88 -11.01
CA LYS A 29 -7.52 15.81 -9.91
C LYS A 29 -8.15 15.05 -8.75
N ARG A 30 -9.17 14.26 -9.04
CA ARG A 30 -9.86 13.43 -8.05
C ARG A 30 -8.91 12.38 -7.45
N ARG A 31 -8.07 11.74 -8.27
CA ARG A 31 -7.08 10.75 -7.82
C ARG A 31 -6.11 11.37 -6.80
N LYS A 32 -5.55 12.53 -7.11
CA LYS A 32 -4.65 13.25 -6.20
C LYS A 32 -5.33 13.69 -4.91
N GLU A 33 -6.60 14.07 -4.96
CA GLU A 33 -7.37 14.42 -3.75
C GLU A 33 -7.61 13.18 -2.87
N ASP A 34 -7.97 12.05 -3.48
CA ASP A 34 -8.19 10.76 -2.81
C ASP A 34 -6.91 10.23 -2.16
N HIS A 35 -5.81 10.14 -2.93
CA HIS A 35 -4.51 9.72 -2.41
C HIS A 35 -4.06 10.58 -1.22
N ARG A 36 -4.18 11.91 -1.34
CA ARG A 36 -3.82 12.84 -0.25
C ARG A 36 -4.68 12.64 0.99
N ALA A 37 -5.96 12.30 0.83
CA ALA A 37 -6.82 11.98 1.96
C ALA A 37 -6.37 10.69 2.65
N ILE A 38 -6.12 9.61 1.89
CA ILE A 38 -5.64 8.32 2.40
C ILE A 38 -4.29 8.47 3.12
N LEU A 39 -3.34 9.15 2.49
CA LEU A 39 -2.00 9.41 3.06
C LEU A 39 -2.08 10.22 4.37
N ARG A 40 -3.01 11.19 4.44
CA ARG A 40 -3.23 11.98 5.66
C ARG A 40 -3.89 11.15 6.77
N GLU A 41 -4.82 10.28 6.41
CA GLU A 41 -5.48 9.36 7.34
C GLU A 41 -4.47 8.37 7.94
N GLY A 42 -3.55 7.89 7.10
CA GLY A 42 -2.56 6.88 7.47
C GLY A 42 -3.19 5.55 7.89
N HIS A 43 -4.41 5.24 7.41
CA HIS A 43 -5.09 4.00 7.77
C HIS A 43 -4.45 2.80 7.05
N PRO A 44 -3.90 1.81 7.78
CA PRO A 44 -3.14 0.73 7.15
C PRO A 44 -3.91 -0.05 6.08
N GLU A 45 -5.21 -0.29 6.28
CA GLU A 45 -6.07 -0.93 5.27
C GLU A 45 -6.25 -0.06 4.01
N HIS A 46 -6.41 1.26 4.18
CA HIS A 46 -6.55 2.18 3.04
C HIS A 46 -5.23 2.36 2.30
N LEU A 47 -4.12 2.44 3.02
CA LEU A 47 -2.77 2.46 2.44
C LEU A 47 -2.48 1.18 1.65
N ALA A 48 -2.82 0.00 2.21
CA ALA A 48 -2.66 -1.27 1.51
C ALA A 48 -3.50 -1.35 0.23
N LYS A 49 -4.75 -0.86 0.26
CA LYS A 49 -5.61 -0.76 -0.94
C LYS A 49 -5.04 0.19 -1.99
N LEU A 50 -4.52 1.35 -1.55
CA LEU A 50 -3.88 2.34 -2.42
C LEU A 50 -2.65 1.73 -3.10
N LEU A 51 -1.74 1.13 -2.32
CA LEU A 51 -0.53 0.49 -2.82
C LEU A 51 -0.84 -0.62 -3.81
N LYS A 52 -1.79 -1.50 -3.50
CA LYS A 52 -2.24 -2.53 -4.45
C LYS A 52 -2.64 -1.93 -5.79
N SER A 53 -3.41 -0.85 -5.76
CA SER A 53 -3.89 -0.19 -6.98
C SER A 53 -2.75 0.47 -7.76
N LEU A 54 -1.78 1.07 -7.08
CA LEU A 54 -0.60 1.68 -7.68
C LEU A 54 0.38 0.65 -8.27
N TYR A 55 0.66 -0.45 -7.57
CA TYR A 55 1.49 -1.54 -8.08
C TYR A 55 0.89 -2.19 -9.32
N ALA A 56 -0.42 -2.45 -9.31
CA ALA A 56 -1.10 -3.01 -10.47
C ALA A 56 -1.08 -2.05 -11.66
N LYS A 57 -1.29 -0.74 -11.41
CA LYS A 57 -1.17 0.28 -12.49
C LYS A 57 0.26 0.40 -13.00
N LYS A 58 1.26 0.31 -12.13
CA LYS A 58 2.67 0.31 -12.50
C LYS A 58 2.99 -0.90 -13.39
N ALA A 59 2.51 -2.08 -13.05
CA ALA A 59 2.66 -3.29 -13.87
C ALA A 59 2.01 -3.14 -15.25
N GLU A 60 0.77 -2.63 -15.32
CA GLU A 60 0.07 -2.31 -16.58
C GLU A 60 0.89 -1.34 -17.45
N ARG A 61 1.41 -0.26 -16.85
CA ARG A 61 2.21 0.76 -17.55
C ARG A 61 3.53 0.18 -18.08
N ILE A 62 4.19 -0.69 -17.31
CA ILE A 62 5.45 -1.33 -17.73
C ILE A 62 5.24 -2.21 -18.96
N ILE A 63 4.13 -2.95 -19.04
CA ILE A 63 3.76 -3.76 -20.21
C ILE A 63 3.63 -2.86 -21.45
N ASP A 64 3.10 -1.65 -21.28
CA ASP A 64 2.98 -0.64 -22.34
C ASP A 64 4.31 0.12 -22.63
N GLY A 65 5.42 -0.23 -21.96
CA GLY A 65 6.70 0.49 -22.07
C GLY A 65 6.68 1.89 -21.45
N LYS A 66 5.71 2.18 -20.57
CA LYS A 66 5.51 3.47 -19.90
C LYS A 66 5.89 3.37 -18.42
N LYS A 67 6.23 4.52 -17.84
CA LYS A 67 6.41 4.66 -16.39
C LYS A 67 5.09 5.05 -15.72
N LEU A 68 5.03 4.81 -14.41
CA LEU A 68 3.95 5.34 -13.57
C LEU A 68 4.07 6.88 -13.54
N PRO A 69 2.96 7.64 -13.50
CA PRO A 69 3.05 9.09 -13.34
C PRO A 69 3.85 9.48 -12.09
N MET A 70 4.73 10.48 -12.19
CA MET A 70 5.60 10.92 -11.08
C MET A 70 4.82 11.21 -9.78
N ALA A 71 3.63 11.81 -9.88
CA ALA A 71 2.78 12.06 -8.72
C ALA A 71 2.34 10.76 -8.03
N ASP A 72 1.93 9.77 -8.82
CA ASP A 72 1.54 8.46 -8.32
C ASP A 72 2.75 7.70 -7.75
N GLU A 73 3.96 7.86 -8.31
CA GLU A 73 5.20 7.29 -7.75
C GLU A 73 5.56 7.88 -6.38
N VAL A 74 5.42 9.20 -6.21
CA VAL A 74 5.66 9.88 -4.93
C VAL A 74 4.62 9.45 -3.89
N ASP A 75 3.35 9.36 -4.26
CA ASP A 75 2.28 8.88 -3.39
C ASP A 75 2.52 7.42 -2.99
N MET A 76 2.95 6.57 -3.93
CA MET A 76 3.28 5.16 -3.69
C MET A 76 4.39 5.03 -2.64
N HIS A 77 5.51 5.73 -2.83
CA HIS A 77 6.64 5.65 -1.89
C HIS A 77 6.29 6.19 -0.50
N THR A 78 5.46 7.23 -0.44
CA THR A 78 4.97 7.78 0.83
C THR A 78 4.08 6.76 1.55
N ALA A 79 3.17 6.10 0.81
CA ALA A 79 2.30 5.07 1.38
C ALA A 79 3.09 3.83 1.85
N GLU A 80 4.07 3.37 1.07
CA GLU A 80 4.99 2.28 1.44
C GLU A 80 5.67 2.60 2.77
N LYS A 81 6.31 3.76 2.87
CA LYS A 81 7.02 4.17 4.08
C LYS A 81 6.11 4.15 5.31
N VAL A 82 4.94 4.79 5.24
CA VAL A 82 4.02 4.87 6.38
C VAL A 82 3.49 3.49 6.77
N LEU A 83 3.14 2.66 5.79
CA LEU A 83 2.62 1.32 6.06
C LEU A 83 3.69 0.41 6.65
N TYR A 84 4.92 0.45 6.12
CA TYR A 84 6.01 -0.41 6.55
C TYR A 84 6.52 -0.04 7.94
N GLU A 85 6.57 1.26 8.28
CA GLU A 85 6.87 1.71 9.65
C GLU A 85 5.83 1.20 10.66
N GLU A 86 4.53 1.25 10.32
CA GLU A 86 3.46 0.76 11.19
C GLU A 86 3.52 -0.77 11.37
N PHE A 87 3.76 -1.51 10.29
CA PHE A 87 3.85 -2.98 10.33
C PHE A 87 5.12 -3.45 11.06
N ALA A 88 6.25 -2.78 10.85
CA ALA A 88 7.50 -3.01 11.57
C ALA A 88 7.30 -2.90 13.09
N LEU A 89 6.61 -1.85 13.54
CA LEU A 89 6.31 -1.65 14.95
C LEU A 89 5.42 -2.78 15.52
N ALA A 90 4.41 -3.21 14.76
CA ALA A 90 3.44 -4.21 15.18
C ALA A 90 4.00 -5.66 15.18
N LEU A 91 5.00 -5.92 14.33
CA LEU A 91 5.63 -7.24 14.17
C LEU A 91 6.99 -7.35 14.87
N ASP A 92 7.51 -6.26 15.44
CA ASP A 92 8.86 -6.17 16.02
C ASP A 92 9.95 -6.53 14.99
N MET A 93 9.83 -5.95 13.79
CA MET A 93 10.72 -6.17 12.64
C MET A 93 11.32 -4.83 12.17
N GLN A 94 12.32 -4.86 11.28
CA GLN A 94 12.83 -3.64 10.65
C GLN A 94 11.96 -3.26 9.43
N PRO A 95 11.76 -1.95 9.15
CA PRO A 95 10.92 -1.51 8.02
C PRO A 95 11.36 -2.02 6.64
N ASN A 96 12.65 -2.29 6.45
CA ASN A 96 13.19 -2.84 5.20
C ASN A 96 12.92 -4.34 5.02
N GLU A 97 12.53 -5.06 6.07
CA GLU A 97 12.14 -6.48 6.02
C GLU A 97 10.65 -6.66 5.70
N ILE A 98 9.85 -5.60 5.86
CA ILE A 98 8.40 -5.66 5.71
C ILE A 98 7.96 -5.90 4.26
N GLU A 99 8.67 -5.35 3.28
CA GLU A 99 8.34 -5.54 1.87
C GLU A 99 8.37 -7.02 1.48
N GLU A 100 9.47 -7.71 1.82
CA GLU A 100 9.65 -9.14 1.58
C GLU A 100 8.63 -9.96 2.38
N PHE A 101 8.44 -9.64 3.66
CA PHE A 101 7.46 -10.30 4.51
C PHE A 101 6.03 -10.22 3.94
N ILE A 102 5.61 -9.04 3.46
CA ILE A 102 4.31 -8.87 2.84
C ILE A 102 4.20 -9.74 1.58
N ALA A 103 5.23 -9.75 0.73
CA ALA A 103 5.23 -10.52 -0.51
C ALA A 103 5.07 -12.03 -0.25
N GLU A 104 5.84 -12.59 0.68
CA GLU A 104 5.78 -14.00 1.07
C GLU A 104 4.40 -14.41 1.63
N ASN A 105 3.75 -13.50 2.36
CA ASN A 105 2.48 -13.77 3.04
C ASN A 105 1.23 -13.38 2.23
N MET A 106 1.40 -12.69 1.08
CA MET A 106 0.31 -12.41 0.15
C MET A 106 -0.07 -13.63 -0.69
N GLU A 107 0.89 -14.49 -1.04
CA GLU A 107 0.64 -15.62 -1.94
C GLU A 107 0.02 -16.83 -1.24
N GLY A 108 0.14 -16.94 0.09
CA GLY A 108 -0.48 -18.01 0.87
C GLY A 108 0.07 -19.40 0.53
N ALA A 109 0.72 -19.99 1.53
CA ALA A 109 0.91 -21.44 1.62
C ALA A 109 -0.43 -22.21 1.60
#